data_AF-V9H1R8-F1
#
_entry.id   AF-V9H1R8-F1
#
_cell.length_a   1.000
_cell.length_b   1.000
_cell.length_c   1.000
_cell.angle_alpha   90.00
_cell.angle_beta   90.00
_cell.angle_gamma   90.00
#
_symmetry.space_group_name_H-M   'P 1'
#
loop_
_entity.id
_entity.type
_entity.pdbx_description
1 polymer ?
#
loop_
_entity_poly.entity_id
_entity_poly.type
_entity_poly.pdbx_seq_one_letter_code
_entity_poly.pdbx_strand_id
1 'polypeptide(L)' 'MVIYHKGAYIETYHSYNLFAEYAKIHNLKLHDYSYEESLIDEVSEANPDNYITQISIMFEKI' A
#
# COMPACT_ATOMS: atom_id res chain seq x y z
N MET A 1 5.13 -7.82 -2.01
CA MET A 1 5.70 -6.51 -1.68
C MET A 1 4.71 -5.83 -0.77
N VAL A 2 5.17 -5.10 0.25
CA VAL A 2 4.30 -4.46 1.24
C VAL A 2 4.71 -3.01 1.43
N ILE A 3 3.73 -2.12 1.49
CA ILE A 3 3.89 -0.69 1.78
C ILE A 3 2.87 -0.32 2.85
N TYR A 4 3.25 0.57 3.75
CA TYR A 4 2.34 1.15 4.74
C TYR A 4 2.05 2.59 4.35
N HIS A 5 0.77 2.88 4.14
CA HIS A 5 0.26 4.23 3.95
C HIS A 5 -0.14 4.80 5.31
N LYS A 6 0.39 5.98 5.64
CA LYS A 6 -0.10 6.78 6.77
C LYS A 6 -0.94 7.92 6.23
N GLY A 7 -2.19 8.02 6.66
CA GLY A 7 -3.17 8.96 6.14
C GLY A 7 -4.52 8.31 5.90
N ALA A 8 -5.49 9.11 5.47
CA ALA A 8 -6.85 8.66 5.28
C ALA A 8 -6.93 7.54 4.22
N TYR A 9 -7.88 6.61 4.38
CA TYR A 9 -8.06 5.50 3.42
C TYR A 9 -8.27 5.99 1.97
N ILE A 10 -8.92 7.14 1.78
CA ILE A 10 -9.14 7.72 0.44
C ILE A 10 -7.84 8.15 -0.27
N GLU A 11 -6.72 8.24 0.46
CA GLU A 11 -5.41 8.68 -0.02
C GLU A 11 -4.47 7.52 -0.35
N THR A 12 -4.87 6.25 -0.10
CA THR A 12 -4.02 5.06 -0.31
C THR A 12 -3.54 4.93 -1.76
N TYR A 13 -4.31 5.44 -2.73
CA TYR A 13 -3.94 5.46 -4.15
C TYR A 13 -2.60 6.17 -4.41
N HIS A 14 -2.22 7.15 -3.58
CA HIS A 14 -0.93 7.83 -3.69
C HIS A 14 0.26 6.90 -3.46
N SER A 15 0.09 5.79 -2.74
CA SER A 15 1.17 4.84 -2.44
C SER A 15 1.43 3.83 -3.55
N TYR A 16 0.55 3.72 -4.56
CA TYR A 16 0.70 2.74 -5.64
C TYR A 16 1.88 3.03 -6.57
N ASN A 17 2.32 4.28 -6.69
CA ASN A 17 3.50 4.63 -7.50
C ASN A 17 4.77 3.95 -6.99
N LEU A 18 4.89 3.78 -5.66
CA LEU A 18 6.05 3.16 -5.03
C LEU A 18 6.21 1.69 -5.43
N PHE A 19 5.11 0.95 -5.60
CA PHE A 19 5.17 -0.43 -6.12
C PHE A 19 5.71 -0.46 -7.55
N ALA A 20 5.21 0.43 -8.42
CA ALA A 20 5.62 0.49 -9.82
C ALA A 20 7.11 0.87 -9.96
N GLU A 21 7.56 1.87 -9.19
CA GLU A 21 8.96 2.30 -9.16
C GLU A 21 9.88 1.18 -8.66
N TYR A 22 9.53 0.54 -7.53
CA TYR A 22 10.32 -0.54 -6.98
C TYR A 22 10.37 -1.75 -7.92
N ALA A 23 9.23 -2.15 -8.50
CA ALA A 23 9.19 -3.25 -9.46
C ALA A 23 10.07 -2.99 -10.69
N LYS A 24 10.06 -1.76 -11.20
CA LYS A 24 10.91 -1.34 -12.33
C LYS A 24 12.40 -1.40 -11.99
N ILE A 25 12.80 -0.88 -10.83
CA ILE A 25 14.22 -0.85 -10.41
C ILE A 25 14.77 -2.27 -10.21
N HIS A 26 13.92 -3.19 -9.75
CA HIS A 26 14.32 -4.55 -9.38
C HIS A 26 13.95 -5.63 -10.40
N ASN A 27 13.50 -5.27 -11.60
CA ASN A 27 13.03 -6.21 -12.65
C ASN A 27 12.02 -7.23 -12.11
N LEU A 28 11.01 -6.74 -11.40
CA LEU A 28 9.93 -7.55 -10.85
C LEU A 28 8.67 -7.40 -11.71
N LYS A 29 7.92 -8.47 -11.83
CA LYS A 29 6.57 -8.44 -12.39
C LYS A 29 5.56 -8.46 -11.25
N LEU A 30 4.73 -7.43 -11.17
CA LEU A 30 3.61 -7.34 -10.24
C LEU A 30 2.43 -8.19 -10.76
N HIS A 31 1.71 -8.84 -9.85
CA HIS A 31 0.46 -9.52 -10.15
C HIS A 31 -0.72 -8.54 -10.18
N ASP A 32 -1.86 -9.01 -10.67
CA ASP A 32 -3.03 -8.18 -11.01
C ASP A 32 -3.79 -7.61 -9.79
N TYR A 33 -3.62 -8.22 -8.61
CA TYR A 33 -4.40 -7.87 -7.42
C TYR A 33 -3.52 -7.27 -6.31
N SER A 34 -4.02 -6.18 -5.73
CA SER A 34 -3.59 -5.66 -4.44
C SER A 34 -4.53 -6.07 -3.33
N TYR A 35 -4.00 -6.16 -2.11
CA TYR A 35 -4.76 -6.37 -0.88
C TYR A 35 -4.45 -5.23 0.08
N GLU A 36 -5.49 -4.62 0.64
CA GLU A 36 -5.39 -3.53 1.60
C GLU A 36 -5.97 -3.97 2.95
N GLU A 37 -5.27 -3.65 4.03
CA GLU A 37 -5.65 -3.95 5.41
C GLU A 37 -5.46 -2.71 6.28
N SER A 38 -6.54 -2.20 6.88
CA SER A 38 -6.48 -1.10 7.83
C SER A 38 -6.01 -1.62 9.19
N LEU A 39 -4.85 -1.11 9.64
CA LEU A 39 -4.24 -1.48 10.92
C LEU A 39 -4.59 -0.49 12.03
N ILE A 40 -4.75 0.78 11.68
CA ILE A 40 -5.30 1.85 12.53
C ILE A 40 -6.34 2.58 11.69
N ASP A 41 -7.55 2.71 12.25
CA ASP A 41 -8.77 3.12 11.56
C ASP A 41 -9.66 4.00 12.46
N GLU A 42 -10.86 4.31 11.99
CA GLU A 42 -11.82 5.16 12.72
C GLU A 42 -12.30 4.59 14.06
N VAL A 43 -12.14 3.29 14.29
CA VAL A 43 -12.51 2.65 15.56
C VAL A 43 -11.46 2.91 16.63
N SER A 44 -10.20 3.04 16.22
CA SER A 44 -9.04 3.12 17.10
C SER A 44 -8.43 4.53 17.20
N GLU A 45 -8.68 5.38 16.21
CA GLU A 45 -8.13 6.73 16.10
C GLU A 45 -9.17 7.70 15.51
N ALA A 46 -9.27 8.89 16.09
CA ALA A 46 -10.24 9.90 15.64
C ALA A 46 -9.70 10.77 14.51
N ASN A 47 -8.37 10.90 14.36
CA ASN A 47 -7.73 11.69 13.31
C ASN A 47 -7.33 10.82 12.10
N PRO A 48 -7.94 11.00 10.91
CA PRO A 48 -7.60 10.24 9.70
C PRO A 48 -6.13 10.33 9.26
N ASP A 49 -5.43 11.41 9.59
CA ASP A 49 -4.00 11.58 9.27
C ASP A 49 -3.11 10.57 10.02
N ASN A 50 -3.65 9.94 11.07
CA ASN A 50 -2.98 8.93 11.87
C ASN A 50 -3.37 7.49 11.49
N TYR A 51 -4.29 7.30 10.55
CA TYR A 51 -4.64 5.97 10.08
C TYR A 51 -3.44 5.30 9.41
N ILE A 52 -3.41 3.98 9.48
CA ILE A 52 -2.38 3.16 8.87
C ILE A 52 -3.05 2.07 8.06
N THR A 53 -2.81 2.07 6.76
CA THR A 53 -3.26 1.00 5.85
C THR A 53 -2.04 0.28 5.29
N GLN A 54 -1.99 -1.03 5.45
CA GLN A 54 -1.04 -1.89 4.78
C GLN A 54 -1.56 -2.23 3.38
N ILE A 55 -0.78 -1.95 2.35
CA ILE A 55 -1.06 -2.33 0.97
C ILE A 55 -0.06 -3.40 0.58
N SER A 56 -0.52 -4.48 -0.06
CA SER A 56 0.33 -5.57 -0.52
C SER A 56 0.01 -6.00 -1.93
N ILE A 57 1.06 -6.28 -2.71
CA ILE A 57 0.95 -6.81 -4.09
C ILE A 57 1.91 -7.99 -4.23
N MET A 58 1.42 -9.11 -4.75
CA MET A 58 2.27 -10.25 -5.09
C MET A 58 3.16 -9.93 -6.29
N PHE A 59 4.37 -10.46 -6.31
CA PHE A 59 5.32 -10.23 -7.39
C PHE A 59 6.18 -11.47 -7.64
N GLU A 60 6.68 -11.58 -8.86
CA GLU A 60 7.67 -12.57 -9.28
C GLU A 60 8.89 -11.89 -9.90
N LYS A 61 10.04 -12.55 -9.85
CA LYS A 61 11.23 -12.10 -10.57
C LYS A 61 11.08 -12.43 -12.04
N ILE A 62 11.53 -11.51 -12.90
CA ILE A 62 11.67 -11.72 -14.34
C ILE A 62 13.00 -12.43 -14.63
#